data_AF-A0A968DK28-F1
#
_entry.id   AF-A0A968DK28-F1
#
_cell.length_a   1.000
_cell.length_b   1.000
_cell.length_c   1.000
_cell.angle_alpha   90.00
_cell.angle_beta   90.00
_cell.angle_gamma   90.00
#
_symmetry.space_group_name_H-M   'P 1'
#
loop_
_entity.id
_entity.type
_entity.pdbx_description
1 polymer ?
#
loop_
_entity_poly.entity_id
_entity_poly.type
_entity_poly.pdbx_seq_one_letter_code
_entity_poly.pdbx_strand_id
1 'polypeptide(L)'
;DRIRTRWGRRRVLLLFGSAPLGLSFLLMWVVPPLGQVGLAFYYALIFIIFDTAFTIVHVGYNSLTPELTVDYDERSSLNGYRMVFSISGTLGAIILATILGWMID
;
A
#
# COMPACT_ATOMS: atom_id res chain seq x y z
N ASP A 1 -9.05 -25.21 1.29
CA ASP A 1 -8.22 -25.88 2.31
C ASP A 1 -7.29 -26.99 1.77
N ARG A 2 -6.77 -26.91 0.53
CA ARG A 2 -6.02 -28.02 -0.10
C ARG A 2 -4.82 -27.60 -0.97
N ILE A 3 -4.17 -26.47 -0.67
CA ILE A 3 -3.01 -26.01 -1.46
C ILE A 3 -1.72 -26.49 -0.78
N ARG A 4 -1.15 -27.60 -1.27
CA ARG A 4 0.18 -28.11 -0.91
C ARG A 4 1.19 -27.61 -1.95
N THR A 5 1.72 -26.41 -1.77
CA THR A 5 2.81 -25.86 -2.61
C THR A 5 4.12 -25.83 -1.84
N ARG A 6 5.23 -26.12 -2.53
CA ARG A 6 6.60 -26.20 -1.98
C ARG A 6 7.09 -24.90 -1.33
N TRP A 7 6.43 -23.77 -1.57
CA TRP A 7 6.80 -22.44 -1.06
C TRP A 7 5.98 -22.00 0.16
N GLY A 8 5.13 -22.88 0.70
CA GLY A 8 4.25 -22.57 1.83
C GLY A 8 3.00 -21.82 1.39
N ARG A 9 1.84 -22.36 1.78
CA ARG A 9 0.49 -21.86 1.46
C ARG A 9 0.31 -20.34 1.69
N ARG A 10 1.05 -19.77 2.64
CA ARG A 10 0.92 -18.38 3.11
C ARG A 10 1.80 -17.37 2.34
N ARG A 11 3.00 -17.74 1.88
CA ARG A 11 3.82 -16.89 0.98
C ARG A 11 3.21 -16.79 -0.42
N VAL A 12 2.58 -17.88 -0.89
CA VAL A 12 1.83 -17.90 -2.15
C VAL A 12 0.62 -16.97 -2.07
N LEU A 13 -0.13 -16.95 -0.97
CA LEU A 13 -1.24 -16.01 -0.79
C LEU A 13 -0.80 -14.53 -0.80
N LEU A 14 0.33 -14.20 -0.17
CA LEU A 14 0.85 -12.83 -0.20
C LEU A 14 1.41 -12.45 -1.58
N LEU A 15 2.17 -13.32 -2.25
CA LEU A 15 2.72 -13.04 -3.59
C LEU A 15 1.63 -12.99 -4.67
N PHE A 16 0.68 -13.93 -4.65
CA PHE A 16 -0.44 -13.94 -5.59
C PHE A 16 -1.55 -12.96 -5.23
N GLY A 17 -1.65 -12.47 -3.98
CA GLY A 17 -2.58 -11.41 -3.58
C GLY A 17 -2.03 -10.00 -3.82
N SER A 18 -0.72 -9.80 -3.69
CA SER A 18 -0.07 -8.51 -3.96
C SER A 18 0.01 -8.18 -5.46
N ALA A 19 0.16 -9.19 -6.33
CA ALA A 19 0.16 -9.00 -7.77
C ALA A 19 -1.14 -8.36 -8.32
N PRO A 20 -2.36 -8.88 -8.05
CA PRO A 20 -3.61 -8.24 -8.48
C PRO A 20 -3.82 -6.89 -7.79
N LEU A 21 -3.39 -6.71 -6.53
CA LEU A 21 -3.51 -5.42 -5.84
C LEU A 21 -2.67 -4.33 -6.51
N GLY A 22 -1.41 -4.62 -6.83
CA GLY A 22 -0.53 -3.71 -7.56
C GLY A 22 -1.03 -3.42 -8.97
N LEU A 23 -1.55 -4.44 -9.66
CA LEU A 23 -2.12 -4.29 -11.00
C LEU A 23 -3.38 -3.41 -10.98
N SER A 24 -4.31 -3.66 -10.05
CA SER A 24 -5.52 -2.84 -9.88
C SER A 24 -5.19 -1.40 -9.52
N PHE A 25 -4.17 -1.17 -8.68
CA PHE A 25 -3.72 0.18 -8.33
C PHE A 25 -3.16 0.92 -9.55
N LEU A 26 -2.32 0.28 -10.36
CA LEU A 26 -1.83 0.87 -11.61
C LEU A 26 -2.99 1.17 -12.58
N LEU A 27 -3.93 0.25 -12.72
CA LEU A 27 -5.10 0.43 -13.60
C LEU A 27 -6.04 1.55 -13.13
N MET A 28 -6.06 1.87 -11.84
CA MET A 28 -6.84 2.99 -11.30
C MET A 28 -6.26 4.35 -11.74
N TRP A 29 -4.96 4.44 -11.98
CA TRP A 29 -4.30 5.63 -12.51
C TRP A 29 -4.33 5.73 -14.04
N VAL A 30 -4.66 4.65 -14.74
CA VAL A 30 -4.86 4.67 -16.18
C VAL A 30 -6.30 5.08 -16.49
N VAL A 31 -6.46 6.18 -17.23
CA VAL A 31 -7.77 6.65 -17.71
C VAL A 31 -7.96 6.16 -19.15
N PRO A 32 -8.74 5.09 -19.40
CA PRO A 32 -9.02 4.67 -20.77
C PRO A 32 -9.94 5.69 -21.47
N PRO A 33 -9.78 5.93 -22.79
CA PRO A 33 -10.64 6.84 -23.56
C PRO A 33 -12.02 6.21 -23.82
N LEU A 34 -12.82 6.06 -22.77
CA LEU A 34 -14.18 5.52 -22.81
C LEU A 34 -15.20 6.63 -22.54
N GLY A 35 -16.44 6.42 -22.96
CA GLY A 35 -17.56 7.29 -22.58
C GLY A 35 -17.81 7.26 -21.06
N GLN A 36 -18.58 8.24 -20.56
CA GLN A 36 -18.82 8.43 -19.11
C GLN A 36 -19.36 7.17 -18.41
N VAL A 37 -20.25 6.43 -19.06
CA VAL A 37 -20.79 5.15 -18.56
C VAL A 37 -19.71 4.05 -18.56
N GLY A 38 -18.87 3.99 -19.59
CA GLY A 38 -17.77 3.02 -19.68
C GLY A 38 -16.70 3.24 -18.62
N LEU A 39 -16.38 4.51 -18.32
CA LEU A 39 -15.49 4.86 -17.21
C LEU A 39 -16.08 4.46 -15.85
N ALA A 40 -17.38 4.70 -15.62
CA ALA A 40 -18.03 4.32 -14.38
C ALA A 40 -17.95 2.79 -14.13
N PHE A 41 -18.23 1.98 -15.16
CA PHE A 41 -18.08 0.52 -15.06
C PHE A 41 -16.64 0.08 -14.88
N TYR A 42 -15.69 0.69 -15.60
CA TYR A 42 -14.27 0.38 -15.50
C TYR A 42 -13.75 0.61 -14.07
N TYR A 43 -14.02 1.79 -13.51
CA TYR A 43 -13.61 2.11 -12.15
C TYR A 43 -14.31 1.25 -11.11
N ALA A 44 -15.62 1.01 -11.23
CA ALA A 44 -16.35 0.12 -10.32
C ALA A 44 -15.74 -1.29 -10.29
N LEU A 45 -15.44 -1.87 -11.45
CA LEU A 45 -14.83 -3.20 -11.56
C LEU A 45 -13.45 -3.23 -10.90
N ILE A 46 -12.59 -2.26 -11.21
CA ILE A 46 -11.23 -2.17 -10.64
C ILE A 46 -11.29 -1.99 -9.13
N PHE A 47 -12.23 -1.19 -8.63
CA PHE A 47 -12.39 -0.94 -7.21
C PHE A 47 -12.80 -2.21 -6.46
N ILE A 48 -13.72 -3.01 -7.01
CA ILE A 48 -14.13 -4.30 -6.42
C ILE A 48 -12.95 -5.28 -6.38
N ILE A 49 -12.17 -5.36 -7.46
CA ILE A 49 -10.97 -6.22 -7.51
C ILE A 49 -9.94 -5.75 -6.49
N PHE A 50 -9.72 -4.44 -6.40
CA PHE A 50 -8.79 -3.83 -5.45
C PHE A 50 -9.21 -4.12 -4.00
N ASP A 51 -10.47 -3.90 -3.65
CA ASP A 51 -10.99 -4.12 -2.29
C ASP A 51 -10.95 -5.61 -1.89
N THR A 52 -11.27 -6.50 -2.84
CA THR A 52 -11.17 -7.95 -2.63
C THR A 52 -9.71 -8.38 -2.42
N ALA A 53 -8.79 -7.92 -3.27
CA ALA A 53 -7.36 -8.22 -3.15
C ALA A 53 -6.79 -7.64 -1.86
N PHE A 54 -7.18 -6.41 -1.51
CA PHE A 54 -6.82 -5.76 -0.25
C PHE A 54 -7.27 -6.60 0.94
N THR A 55 -8.53 -7.04 0.97
CA THR A 55 -9.06 -7.89 2.05
C THR A 55 -8.32 -9.21 2.17
N ILE A 56 -8.03 -9.89 1.06
CA ILE A 56 -7.28 -11.16 1.06
C ILE A 56 -5.87 -10.96 1.61
N VAL A 57 -5.16 -9.91 1.19
CA VAL A 57 -3.82 -9.58 1.69
C VAL A 57 -3.89 -9.17 3.16
N HIS A 58 -4.89 -8.39 3.56
CA HIS A 58 -5.05 -7.89 4.92
C HIS A 58 -5.36 -9.03 5.90
N VAL A 59 -6.25 -9.96 5.55
CA VAL A 59 -6.55 -11.17 6.35
C VAL A 59 -5.35 -12.12 6.36
N GLY A 60 -4.66 -12.29 5.23
CA GLY A 60 -3.42 -13.08 5.15
C GLY A 60 -2.30 -12.51 6.03
N TYR A 61 -2.15 -11.19 6.05
CA TYR A 61 -1.18 -10.47 6.87
C TYR A 61 -1.51 -10.57 8.37
N ASN A 62 -2.77 -10.35 8.74
CA ASN A 62 -3.22 -10.50 10.14
C ASN A 62 -3.06 -11.95 10.63
N SER A 63 -3.28 -12.95 9.78
CA SER A 63 -3.09 -14.37 10.15
C SER A 63 -1.63 -14.83 10.15
N LEU A 64 -0.72 -14.11 9.49
CA LEU A 64 0.74 -14.35 9.52
C LEU A 64 1.44 -13.62 10.67
N THR A 65 0.88 -12.50 11.14
CA THR A 65 1.42 -11.70 12.25
C THR A 65 1.65 -12.52 13.54
N PRO A 66 0.74 -13.43 13.99
CA PRO A 66 0.97 -14.23 15.19
C PRO A 66 1.99 -15.37 15.02
N GLU A 67 2.51 -15.61 13.81
CA GLU A 67 3.47 -16.70 13.53
C GLU A 67 4.88 -16.16 13.21
N LEU A 68 5.04 -14.85 12.99
CA LEU A 68 6.32 -14.22 12.62
C LEU A 68 7.08 -13.59 13.80
N THR A 69 6.47 -13.38 14.96
CA THR A 69 7.15 -12.71 16.09
C THR A 69 6.49 -12.99 17.44
N VAL A 70 7.31 -13.37 18.43
CA VAL A 70 6.97 -13.41 19.86
C VAL A 70 7.19 -12.03 20.52
N ASP A 71 7.61 -11.01 19.78
CA ASP A 71 8.00 -9.70 20.34
C ASP A 71 7.32 -8.53 19.62
N TYR A 72 6.60 -7.71 20.40
CA TYR A 72 5.66 -6.66 19.94
C TYR A 72 6.32 -5.26 19.92
N ASP A 73 7.51 -5.12 20.53
CA ASP A 73 8.11 -3.82 20.84
C ASP A 73 8.86 -3.16 19.66
N GLU A 74 9.37 -3.94 18.71
CA GLU A 74 10.26 -3.41 17.66
C GLU A 74 9.50 -2.64 16.56
N ARG A 75 8.21 -2.92 16.35
CA ARG A 75 7.37 -2.22 15.35
C ARG A 75 7.04 -0.78 15.73
N SER A 76 6.96 -0.47 17.02
CA SER A 76 6.72 0.90 17.51
C SER A 76 7.94 1.79 17.23
N SER A 77 9.14 1.24 17.41
CA SER A 77 10.40 1.96 17.20
C SER A 77 10.59 2.37 15.72
N LEU A 78 10.30 1.48 14.77
CA LEU A 78 10.42 1.77 13.33
C LEU A 78 9.43 2.83 12.85
N ASN A 79 8.21 2.84 13.39
CA ASN A 79 7.24 3.90 13.09
C ASN A 79 7.67 5.24 13.71
N GLY A 80 8.27 5.20 14.91
CA GLY A 80 8.92 6.34 15.54
C GLY A 80 10.03 6.94 14.67
N TYR A 81 10.97 6.12 14.18
CA TYR A 81 12.03 6.57 13.28
C TYR A 81 11.47 7.17 11.98
N ARG A 82 10.48 6.52 11.35
CA ARG A 82 9.83 7.05 10.14
C ARG A 82 9.18 8.41 10.40
N MET A 83 8.50 8.56 11.54
CA MET A 83 7.83 9.81 11.89
C MET A 83 8.84 10.93 12.18
N VAL A 84 9.96 10.63 12.83
CA VAL A 84 11.06 11.58 13.05
C VAL A 84 11.66 12.04 11.72
N PHE A 85 11.92 11.13 10.77
CA PHE A 85 12.40 11.49 9.44
C PHE A 85 11.36 12.29 8.63
N SER A 86 10.08 11.95 8.75
CA SER A 86 9.00 12.66 8.05
C SER A 86 8.79 14.08 8.59
N ILE A 87 8.84 14.25 9.92
CA ILE A 87 8.72 15.56 10.56
C ILE A 87 9.96 16.42 10.27
N SER A 88 11.16 15.86 10.39
CA SER A 88 12.39 16.60 10.08
C SER A 88 12.47 16.99 8.60
N GLY A 89 12.07 16.12 7.69
CA GLY A 89 11.98 16.42 6.26
C GLY A 89 10.96 17.51 5.95
N THR A 90 9.78 17.47 6.59
CA THR A 90 8.73 18.48 6.38
C THR A 90 9.12 19.84 6.93
N LEU A 91 9.70 19.89 8.13
CA LEU A 91 10.22 21.13 8.71
C LEU A 91 11.36 21.71 7.87
N GLY A 92 12.28 20.86 7.41
CA GLY A 92 13.36 21.27 6.50
C GLY A 92 12.83 21.85 5.19
N ALA A 93 11.81 21.21 4.60
CA ALA A 93 11.17 21.70 3.38
C ALA A 93 10.46 23.04 3.58
N ILE A 94 9.76 23.22 4.71
CA ILE A 94 9.08 24.49 5.04
C ILE A 94 10.11 25.60 5.26
N ILE A 95 11.18 25.33 6.01
CA ILE A 95 12.26 26.32 6.26
C ILE A 95 12.98 26.69 4.96
N LEU A 96 13.26 25.71 4.11
CA LEU A 96 13.87 25.96 2.81
C LEU A 96 12.94 26.78 1.90
N ALA A 97 11.64 26.44 1.87
CA ALA A 97 10.65 27.17 1.09
C ALA A 97 10.48 28.62 1.57
N THR A 98 10.49 28.85 2.89
CA THR A 98 10.42 30.21 3.43
C THR A 98 11.68 31.00 3.12
N ILE A 99 12.88 30.45 3.35
CA ILE A 99 14.14 31.15 3.04
C ILE A 99 14.24 31.49 1.54
N LEU A 100 13.86 30.57 0.67
CA LEU A 100 13.83 30.82 -0.78
C LEU A 100 12.80 31.90 -1.14
N GLY A 101 11.63 31.91 -0.49
CA GLY A 101 10.64 32.99 -0.66
C GLY A 101 11.20 34.36 -0.30
N TRP A 102 11.88 34.49 0.84
CA TRP A 102 12.52 35.73 1.28
C TRP A 102 13.72 36.17 0.41
N MET A 103 14.28 35.28 -0.40
CA MET A 103 15.37 35.58 -1.35
C MET A 103 14.85 36.01 -2.74
N ILE A 104 13.60 35.69 -3.06
CA ILE A 104 12.99 35.96 -4.37
C ILE A 104 12.17 37.27 -4.35
N ASP A 105 11.73 37.74 -3.18
CA ASP A 105 11.17 39.07 -2.93
C ASP A 105 12.27 40.12 -2.65
#